data_AF-A0A5P0ZSM6-F1
#
_entry.id   AF-A0A5P0ZSM6-F1
#
_cell.length_a   1.000
_cell.length_b   1.000
_cell.length_c   1.000
_cell.angle_alpha   90.00
_cell.angle_beta   90.00
_cell.angle_gamma   90.00
#
_symmetry.space_group_name_H-M   'P 1'
#
loop_
_entity.id
_entity.type
_entity.pdbx_description
1 polymer ?
#
loop_
_entity_poly.entity_id
_entity_poly.type
_entity_poly.pdbx_seq_one_letter_code
_entity_poly.pdbx_strand_id
1 'polypeptide(L)'
;SFKNVFSVVKTILYHPTSPTLWFMYPLIGIYILSPVIKTFVQNATTEMLVYVTAIWLVTCSLLPSLAVLLPKDMQTILELSPVASFFLVGGFTGYFILGYLLTKVKIENTNNWVLLAIFLIAGISGNYVSTAVPQIYDVNNGYYVTSIFIPIMSVAAFILLQKWGSRIKSPTTIKTFEFLSPLVFGVYLVHNLLILYVEPWFTNHVAIHGLAATFMRYIVVAILSIVIIWILNLIPGINYLLTGNSRKKK
;
A
#
# COMPACT_ATOMS: atom_id res chain seq x y z
N SER A 1 -27.62 -18.24 11.42
CA SER A 1 -27.05 -18.90 12.61
C SER A 1 -25.77 -18.18 13.04
N PHE A 2 -25.79 -17.45 14.15
CA PHE A 2 -24.69 -16.60 14.65
C PHE A 2 -23.34 -17.32 14.82
N LYS A 3 -23.36 -18.65 15.01
CA LYS A 3 -22.15 -19.48 15.11
C LYS A 3 -21.31 -19.48 13.82
N ASN A 4 -21.95 -19.37 12.65
CA ASN A 4 -21.24 -19.27 11.37
C ASN A 4 -20.61 -17.89 11.15
N VAL A 5 -21.19 -16.83 11.73
CA VAL A 5 -20.61 -15.48 11.62
C VAL A 5 -19.34 -15.39 12.46
N PHE A 6 -19.36 -15.90 13.69
CA PHE A 6 -18.16 -15.91 14.54
C PHE A 6 -17.05 -16.80 13.99
N SER A 7 -17.37 -17.95 13.39
CA SER A 7 -16.36 -18.77 12.73
C SER A 7 -15.79 -18.09 11.49
N VAL A 8 -16.61 -17.44 10.66
CA VAL A 8 -16.14 -16.67 9.51
C VAL A 8 -15.29 -15.47 9.93
N VAL A 9 -15.71 -14.72 10.96
CA VAL A 9 -14.90 -13.61 11.53
C VAL A 9 -13.57 -14.15 12.07
N LYS A 10 -13.57 -15.29 12.76
CA LYS A 10 -12.34 -15.93 13.25
C LYS A 10 -11.46 -16.37 12.09
N THR A 11 -12.01 -16.98 11.04
CA THR A 11 -11.25 -17.37 9.85
C THR A 11 -10.67 -16.15 9.13
N ILE A 12 -11.43 -15.05 8.98
CA ILE A 12 -10.93 -13.78 8.40
C ILE A 12 -9.86 -13.14 9.29
N LEU A 13 -9.92 -13.28 10.62
CA LEU A 13 -8.94 -12.68 11.53
C LEU A 13 -7.64 -13.47 11.62
N TYR A 14 -7.71 -14.80 11.55
CA TYR A 14 -6.57 -15.68 11.82
C TYR A 14 -5.95 -16.32 10.58
N HIS A 15 -6.65 -16.33 9.44
CA HIS A 15 -6.12 -16.77 8.16
C HIS A 15 -6.36 -15.68 7.12
N PRO A 16 -5.33 -15.19 6.40
CA PRO A 16 -5.57 -14.36 5.25
C PRO A 16 -6.34 -15.19 4.22
N THR A 17 -7.67 -14.99 4.17
CA THR A 17 -8.55 -15.64 3.17
C THR A 17 -8.21 -15.20 1.74
N SER A 18 -7.37 -14.16 1.60
CA SER A 18 -6.71 -13.78 0.36
C SER A 18 -5.34 -13.11 0.62
N PRO A 19 -4.31 -13.34 -0.23
CA PRO A 19 -3.03 -12.64 -0.23
C PRO A 19 -3.10 -11.13 -0.43
N THR A 20 -4.27 -10.52 -0.68
CA THR A 20 -4.41 -9.06 -0.84
C THR A 20 -5.00 -8.36 0.38
N LEU A 21 -5.76 -9.07 1.21
CA LEU A 21 -6.41 -8.52 2.41
C LEU A 21 -5.45 -8.38 3.60
N TRP A 22 -4.24 -8.93 3.51
CA TRP A 22 -3.25 -8.83 4.58
C TRP A 22 -2.90 -7.38 4.93
N PHE A 23 -3.00 -6.44 3.99
CA PHE A 23 -2.73 -5.02 4.24
C PHE A 23 -3.86 -4.35 5.05
N MET A 24 -5.02 -4.99 5.24
CA MET A 24 -6.04 -4.49 6.16
C MET A 24 -5.60 -4.56 7.62
N TYR A 25 -4.90 -5.61 8.03
CA TYR A 25 -4.42 -5.75 9.41
C TYR A 25 -3.49 -4.60 9.85
N PRO A 26 -2.43 -4.24 9.10
CA PRO A 26 -1.59 -3.09 9.43
C PRO A 26 -2.37 -1.78 9.32
N LEU A 27 -3.26 -1.64 8.33
CA LEU A 27 -4.07 -0.43 8.17
C LEU A 27 -4.95 -0.17 9.40
N ILE A 28 -5.67 -1.17 9.91
CA ILE A 28 -6.46 -1.04 11.14
C ILE A 28 -5.57 -0.63 12.32
N GLY A 29 -4.40 -1.27 12.47
CA GLY A 29 -3.44 -0.93 13.53
C GLY A 29 -3.01 0.54 13.47
N ILE A 30 -2.69 1.05 12.29
CA ILE A 30 -2.28 2.45 12.13
C ILE A 30 -3.45 3.42 12.37
N TYR A 31 -4.67 3.09 11.95
CA TYR A 31 -5.83 3.94 12.21
C TYR A 31 -6.11 4.08 13.71
N ILE A 32 -5.95 2.99 14.47
CA ILE A 32 -6.04 3.04 15.95
C ILE A 32 -4.93 3.92 16.53
N LEU A 33 -3.71 3.84 16.00
CA LEU A 33 -2.58 4.66 16.44
C LEU A 33 -2.58 6.09 15.88
N SER A 34 -3.42 6.40 14.90
CA SER A 34 -3.49 7.70 14.24
C SER A 34 -3.56 8.90 15.21
N PRO A 35 -4.41 8.92 16.26
CA PRO A 35 -4.41 10.02 17.22
C PRO A 35 -3.08 10.18 17.96
N VAL A 36 -2.42 9.07 18.31
CA VAL A 36 -1.12 9.08 18.99
C VAL A 36 -0.03 9.60 18.05
N ILE A 37 0.02 9.09 16.82
CA ILE A 37 0.98 9.53 15.79
C ILE A 37 0.77 11.02 15.52
N LYS A 38 -0.48 11.47 15.39
CA LYS A 38 -0.81 12.89 15.17
C LYS A 38 -0.29 13.77 16.30
N THR A 39 -0.57 13.42 17.55
CA THR A 39 -0.08 14.18 18.71
C THR A 39 1.45 14.19 18.77
N PHE A 40 2.10 13.06 18.52
CA PHE A 40 3.56 12.96 18.49
C PHE A 40 4.16 13.89 17.43
N VAL A 41 3.67 13.80 16.20
CA VAL A 41 4.18 14.53 15.04
C VAL A 41 3.94 16.05 15.12
N GLN A 42 2.91 16.48 15.85
CA GLN A 42 2.62 17.90 16.09
C GLN A 42 3.52 18.52 17.17
N ASN A 43 3.90 17.76 18.19
CA ASN A 43 4.66 18.27 19.33
C ASN A 43 6.18 18.01 19.22
N ALA A 44 6.59 17.00 18.45
CA ALA A 44 8.00 16.66 18.26
C ALA A 44 8.73 17.68 17.38
N THR A 45 10.01 17.89 17.67
CA THR A 45 10.90 18.71 16.83
C THR A 45 11.17 18.01 15.49
N THR A 46 11.49 18.78 14.45
CA THR A 46 11.83 18.21 13.13
C THR A 46 13.02 17.25 13.22
N GLU A 47 14.03 17.57 14.05
CA GLU A 47 15.19 16.71 14.29
C GLU A 47 14.80 15.35 14.88
N MET A 48 13.89 15.35 15.86
CA MET A 48 13.39 14.11 16.46
C MET A 48 12.62 13.26 15.45
N LEU A 49 11.81 13.89 14.60
CA LEU A 49 11.08 13.19 13.54
C LEU A 49 12.03 12.56 12.52
N VAL A 50 13.09 13.29 12.12
CA VAL A 50 14.13 12.75 11.23
C VAL A 50 14.88 11.61 11.91
N TYR A 51 15.23 11.74 13.18
CA TYR A 51 15.92 10.69 13.95
C TYR A 51 15.10 9.41 14.03
N VAL A 52 13.82 9.49 14.42
CA VAL A 52 12.92 8.33 14.50
C VAL A 52 12.72 7.70 13.11
N THR A 53 12.55 8.52 12.08
CA THR A 53 12.41 8.03 10.71
C THR A 53 13.68 7.34 10.22
N ALA A 54 14.86 7.86 10.56
CA ALA A 54 16.15 7.25 10.20
C ALA A 54 16.34 5.89 10.90
N ILE A 55 16.04 5.80 12.20
CA ILE A 55 16.06 4.53 12.93
C ILE A 55 15.11 3.52 12.29
N TRP A 56 13.90 3.96 11.96
CA TRP A 56 12.94 3.10 11.28
C TRP A 56 13.46 2.63 9.91
N LEU A 57 14.00 3.55 9.09
CA LEU A 57 14.56 3.22 7.78
C LEU A 57 15.70 2.20 7.90
N VAL A 58 16.56 2.35 8.90
CA VAL A 58 17.67 1.44 9.15
C VAL A 58 17.17 0.08 9.61
N THR A 59 16.32 0.04 10.64
CA THR A 59 15.89 -1.20 11.29
C THR A 59 14.86 -1.98 10.48
N CYS A 60 13.92 -1.29 9.86
CA CYS A 60 12.80 -1.89 9.14
C CYS A 60 13.06 -2.03 7.64
N SER A 61 14.08 -1.38 7.07
CA SER A 61 14.37 -1.49 5.65
C SER A 61 15.81 -1.78 5.26
N LEU A 62 16.78 -1.00 5.76
CA LEU A 62 18.17 -1.16 5.37
C LEU A 62 18.75 -2.50 5.87
N LEU A 63 18.59 -2.81 7.16
CA LEU A 63 19.12 -4.05 7.75
C LEU A 63 18.52 -5.30 7.08
N PRO A 64 17.19 -5.43 6.89
CA PRO A 64 16.62 -6.54 6.12
C PRO A 64 17.15 -6.60 4.68
N SER A 65 17.37 -5.45 4.04
CA SER A 65 17.91 -5.41 2.66
C SER A 65 19.34 -5.90 2.57
N LEU A 66 20.18 -5.57 3.56
CA LEU A 66 21.57 -6.00 3.65
C LEU A 66 21.70 -7.47 4.07
N ALA A 67 20.82 -7.95 4.95
CA ALA A 67 20.81 -9.35 5.37
C ALA A 67 20.67 -10.31 4.18
N VAL A 68 19.86 -9.94 3.19
CA VAL A 68 19.65 -10.74 1.97
C VAL A 68 20.89 -10.81 1.05
N LEU A 69 21.81 -9.85 1.18
CA LEU A 69 23.08 -9.87 0.44
C LEU A 69 24.18 -10.70 1.14
N LEU A 70 23.95 -11.13 2.40
CA LEU A 70 24.91 -11.91 3.16
C LEU A 70 24.75 -13.43 2.92
N PRO A 71 25.85 -14.20 3.02
CA PRO A 71 25.80 -15.66 3.04
C PRO A 71 24.88 -16.17 4.16
N LYS A 72 24.16 -17.28 3.92
CA LYS A 72 23.15 -17.86 4.84
C LYS A 72 23.63 -18.00 6.29
N ASP A 73 24.91 -18.30 6.49
CA ASP A 73 25.50 -18.50 7.82
C ASP A 73 25.63 -17.20 8.64
N MET A 74 25.56 -16.03 7.98
CA MET A 74 25.63 -14.70 8.60
C MET A 74 24.29 -13.96 8.59
N GLN A 75 23.25 -14.51 7.94
CA GLN A 75 21.92 -13.88 7.87
C GLN A 75 21.31 -13.70 9.27
N THR A 76 21.49 -14.69 10.14
CA THR A 76 21.00 -14.67 11.53
C THR A 76 21.56 -13.53 12.39
N ILE A 77 22.67 -12.90 11.99
CA ILE A 77 23.30 -11.78 12.73
C ILE A 77 22.56 -10.47 12.44
N LEU A 78 22.02 -10.31 11.23
CA LEU A 78 21.30 -9.10 10.80
C LEU A 78 19.77 -9.30 10.76
N GLU A 79 19.30 -10.53 10.81
CA GLU A 79 17.89 -10.84 11.03
C GLU A 79 17.51 -10.52 12.48
N LEU A 80 17.00 -9.30 12.67
CA LEU A 80 16.12 -9.01 13.79
C LEU A 80 15.01 -10.06 13.76
N SER A 81 14.92 -10.88 14.83
CA SER A 81 13.90 -11.93 15.01
C SER A 81 12.53 -11.51 14.42
N PRO A 82 11.74 -12.41 13.83
CA PRO A 82 10.37 -12.11 13.38
C PRO A 82 9.46 -11.47 14.46
N VAL A 83 9.86 -11.59 15.73
CA VAL A 83 9.20 -10.95 16.89
C VAL A 83 9.71 -9.52 17.13
N ALA A 84 10.97 -9.23 16.77
CA ALA A 84 11.60 -7.90 16.81
C ALA A 84 11.35 -7.08 15.53
N SER A 85 11.08 -7.74 14.40
CA SER A 85 10.53 -7.07 13.23
C SER A 85 9.11 -6.62 13.59
N PHE A 86 8.96 -5.32 13.79
CA PHE A 86 7.67 -4.66 14.03
C PHE A 86 6.77 -4.71 12.77
N PHE A 87 6.57 -5.92 12.24
CA PHE A 87 6.24 -6.18 10.84
C PHE A 87 4.88 -5.61 10.43
N LEU A 88 3.94 -5.48 11.36
CA LEU A 88 2.59 -5.05 11.03
C LEU A 88 2.27 -3.61 11.43
N VAL A 89 2.86 -3.06 12.49
CA VAL A 89 2.46 -1.72 12.97
C VAL A 89 3.62 -0.73 12.97
N GLY A 90 4.80 -1.11 13.46
CA GLY A 90 5.96 -0.20 13.43
C GLY A 90 6.51 0.02 12.02
N GLY A 91 6.50 -1.03 11.18
CA GLY A 91 6.92 -0.95 9.78
C GLY A 91 6.15 0.10 8.98
N PHE A 92 4.82 0.17 9.14
CA PHE A 92 4.01 1.17 8.44
C PHE A 92 3.93 2.51 9.16
N THR A 93 4.09 2.56 10.49
CA THR A 93 4.09 3.82 11.25
C THR A 93 5.23 4.75 10.78
N GLY A 94 6.39 4.21 10.43
CA GLY A 94 7.48 5.02 9.89
C GLY A 94 7.15 5.72 8.57
N TYR A 95 6.35 5.09 7.70
CA TYR A 95 5.84 5.74 6.49
C TYR A 95 4.91 6.92 6.78
N PHE A 96 4.15 6.90 7.88
CA PHE A 96 3.30 8.04 8.27
C PHE A 96 4.13 9.24 8.71
N ILE A 97 5.18 9.01 9.50
CA ILE A 97 6.10 10.07 9.94
C ILE A 97 6.89 10.61 8.73
N LEU A 98 7.39 9.71 7.88
CA LEU A 98 8.08 10.06 6.63
C LEU A 98 7.17 10.91 5.73
N GLY A 99 5.93 10.49 5.52
CA GLY A 99 4.95 11.25 4.74
C GLY A 99 4.74 12.66 5.29
N TYR A 100 4.61 12.81 6.61
CA TYR A 100 4.52 14.14 7.22
C TYR A 100 5.79 14.97 7.00
N LEU A 101 6.98 14.40 7.15
CA LEU A 101 8.24 15.09 6.86
C LEU A 101 8.28 15.58 5.40
N LEU A 102 7.85 14.74 4.45
CA LEU A 102 7.77 15.12 3.04
C LEU A 102 6.81 16.28 2.79
N THR A 103 5.72 16.42 3.56
CA THR A 103 4.83 17.59 3.42
C THR A 103 5.51 18.92 3.77
N LYS A 104 6.57 18.90 4.58
CA LYS A 104 7.34 20.09 4.96
C LYS A 104 8.45 20.44 3.97
N VAL A 105 8.77 19.54 3.03
CA VAL A 105 9.83 19.76 2.04
C VAL A 105 9.33 20.75 0.98
N LYS A 106 10.20 21.68 0.57
CA LYS A 106 9.93 22.58 -0.57
C LYS A 106 10.18 21.83 -1.88
N ILE A 107 9.10 21.46 -2.55
CA ILE A 107 9.13 20.54 -3.69
C ILE A 107 9.37 21.27 -5.04
N GLU A 108 9.31 22.60 -5.03
CA GLU A 108 9.36 23.44 -6.23
C GLU A 108 10.65 23.26 -7.04
N ASN A 109 11.76 22.99 -6.36
CA ASN A 109 13.10 22.90 -6.98
C ASN A 109 13.49 21.49 -7.45
N THR A 110 12.70 20.46 -7.17
CA THR A 110 13.07 19.07 -7.53
C THR A 110 12.68 18.76 -8.97
N ASN A 111 13.59 18.24 -9.79
CA ASN A 111 13.30 17.90 -11.19
C ASN A 111 12.37 16.66 -11.28
N ASN A 112 11.27 16.79 -12.04
CA ASN A 112 10.30 15.70 -12.24
C ASN A 112 10.94 14.47 -12.91
N TRP A 113 11.86 14.68 -13.86
CA TRP A 113 12.54 13.58 -14.56
C TRP A 113 13.46 12.79 -13.65
N VAL A 114 14.13 13.47 -12.72
CA VAL A 114 14.97 12.81 -11.71
C VAL A 114 14.10 11.96 -10.78
N LEU A 115 12.98 12.48 -10.32
CA LEU A 115 12.05 11.72 -9.48
C LEU A 115 11.48 10.51 -10.22
N LEU A 116 11.13 10.67 -11.50
CA LEU A 116 10.62 9.56 -12.32
C LEU A 116 11.71 8.50 -12.53
N ALA A 117 12.95 8.92 -12.79
CA ALA A 117 14.08 8.01 -12.89
C ALA A 117 14.31 7.26 -11.58
N ILE A 118 14.31 7.93 -10.43
CA ILE A 118 14.44 7.29 -9.12
C ILE A 118 13.32 6.27 -8.90
N PHE A 119 12.07 6.63 -9.20
CA PHE A 119 10.93 5.73 -9.09
C PHE A 119 11.10 4.47 -9.95
N LEU A 120 11.45 4.64 -11.23
CA LEU A 120 11.63 3.52 -12.16
C LEU A 120 12.83 2.66 -11.81
N ILE A 121 13.98 3.27 -11.50
CA ILE A 121 15.20 2.56 -11.12
C ILE A 121 14.98 1.77 -9.84
N ALA A 122 14.41 2.38 -8.80
CA ALA A 122 14.11 1.68 -7.55
C ALA A 122 13.14 0.51 -7.77
N GLY A 123 12.09 0.70 -8.59
CA GLY A 123 11.14 -0.36 -8.92
C GLY A 123 11.77 -1.51 -9.70
N ILE A 124 12.56 -1.22 -10.74
CA ILE A 124 13.24 -2.23 -11.57
C ILE A 124 14.31 -2.95 -10.77
N SER A 125 15.16 -2.22 -10.03
CA SER A 125 16.20 -2.80 -9.19
C SER A 125 15.60 -3.65 -8.07
N GLY A 126 14.54 -3.19 -7.41
CA GLY A 126 13.83 -3.98 -6.40
C GLY A 126 13.26 -5.27 -6.99
N ASN A 127 12.62 -5.20 -8.16
CA ASN A 127 12.12 -6.39 -8.85
C ASN A 127 13.25 -7.34 -9.26
N TYR A 128 14.35 -6.81 -9.81
CA TYR A 128 15.51 -7.62 -10.23
C TYR A 128 16.16 -8.34 -9.04
N VAL A 129 16.44 -7.62 -7.95
CA VAL A 129 17.02 -8.18 -6.72
C VAL A 129 16.09 -9.24 -6.14
N SER A 130 14.78 -8.97 -6.14
CA SER A 130 13.79 -9.97 -5.75
C SER A 130 13.96 -11.23 -6.61
N THR A 131 13.97 -11.12 -7.94
CA THR A 131 14.05 -12.30 -8.83
C THR A 131 15.39 -13.04 -8.76
N ALA A 132 16.48 -12.33 -8.46
CA ALA A 132 17.84 -12.86 -8.43
C ALA A 132 18.20 -13.58 -7.12
N VAL A 133 17.39 -13.44 -6.07
CA VAL A 133 17.58 -14.18 -4.80
C VAL A 133 16.46 -15.22 -4.63
N PRO A 134 16.55 -16.36 -5.34
CA PRO A 134 15.51 -17.38 -5.33
C PRO A 134 15.65 -18.24 -4.07
N GLN A 135 15.14 -17.78 -2.93
CA GLN A 135 14.79 -18.61 -1.75
C GLN A 135 14.02 -17.83 -0.67
N ILE A 136 13.79 -16.53 -0.83
CA ILE A 136 12.93 -15.76 0.06
C ILE A 136 11.72 -15.41 -0.79
N TYR A 137 10.84 -16.37 -1.04
CA TYR A 137 9.55 -16.17 -1.71
C TYR A 137 8.53 -17.10 -1.08
N ASP A 138 8.40 -16.99 0.24
CA ASP A 138 7.17 -17.42 0.87
C ASP A 138 6.11 -16.35 0.57
N VAL A 139 4.87 -16.74 0.33
CA VAL A 139 3.74 -15.81 0.13
C VAL A 139 3.49 -14.96 1.40
N ASN A 140 4.14 -15.34 2.52
CA ASN A 140 4.24 -14.61 3.79
C ASN A 140 5.42 -13.61 3.88
N ASN A 141 6.10 -13.33 2.77
CA ASN A 141 7.43 -12.74 2.74
C ASN A 141 7.58 -11.33 3.31
N GLY A 142 8.47 -11.21 4.29
CA GLY A 142 8.85 -9.92 4.85
C GLY A 142 9.57 -8.98 3.88
N TYR A 143 10.34 -9.52 2.94
CA TYR A 143 11.29 -8.75 2.13
C TYR A 143 10.65 -7.79 1.12
N TYR A 144 9.53 -8.17 0.49
CA TYR A 144 8.87 -7.29 -0.48
C TYR A 144 8.38 -5.98 0.17
N VAL A 145 7.95 -6.07 1.42
CA VAL A 145 7.42 -4.94 2.20
C VAL A 145 8.54 -4.16 2.88
N THR A 146 9.63 -4.84 3.29
CA THR A 146 10.75 -4.24 4.01
C THR A 146 11.91 -3.80 3.12
N SER A 147 11.90 -4.09 1.81
CA SER A 147 13.02 -3.70 0.97
C SER A 147 13.25 -2.18 0.95
N ILE A 148 14.52 -1.75 1.02
CA ILE A 148 14.94 -0.35 0.94
C ILE A 148 14.49 0.34 -0.35
N PHE A 149 14.26 -0.44 -1.41
CA PHE A 149 13.72 0.07 -2.66
C PHE A 149 12.30 0.63 -2.50
N ILE A 150 11.49 0.10 -1.56
CA ILE A 150 10.11 0.54 -1.34
C ILE A 150 10.04 1.95 -0.72
N PRO A 151 10.72 2.29 0.40
CA PRO A 151 10.78 3.68 0.87
C PRO A 151 11.27 4.66 -0.19
N ILE A 152 12.33 4.31 -0.94
CA ILE A 152 12.88 5.18 -1.99
C ILE A 152 11.84 5.44 -3.08
N MET A 153 11.22 4.38 -3.59
CA MET A 153 10.18 4.46 -4.61
C MET A 153 8.97 5.27 -4.10
N SER A 154 8.58 5.05 -2.84
CA SER A 154 7.44 5.74 -2.20
C SER A 154 7.69 7.24 -2.05
N VAL A 155 8.89 7.65 -1.63
CA VAL A 155 9.28 9.07 -1.53
C VAL A 155 9.21 9.73 -2.90
N ALA A 156 9.78 9.10 -3.93
CA ALA A 156 9.77 9.64 -5.29
C ALA A 156 8.34 9.79 -5.83
N ALA A 157 7.51 8.76 -5.66
CA ALA A 157 6.11 8.77 -6.06
C ALA A 157 5.31 9.83 -5.30
N PHE A 158 5.48 9.94 -3.99
CA PHE A 158 4.77 10.92 -3.15
C PHE A 158 5.05 12.35 -3.62
N ILE A 159 6.33 12.70 -3.81
CA ILE A 159 6.72 14.03 -4.26
C ILE A 159 6.15 14.31 -5.67
N LEU A 160 6.24 13.35 -6.60
CA LEU A 160 5.67 13.50 -7.95
C LEU A 160 4.15 13.75 -7.92
N LEU A 161 3.42 12.93 -7.18
CA LEU A 161 1.97 13.05 -7.05
C LEU A 161 1.57 14.37 -6.38
N GLN A 162 2.33 14.82 -5.37
CA GLN A 162 2.08 16.12 -4.73
C GLN A 162 2.30 17.29 -5.71
N LYS A 163 3.33 17.23 -6.56
CA LYS A 163 3.55 18.24 -7.62
C LYS A 163 2.47 18.24 -8.68
N TRP A 164 2.02 17.06 -9.08
CA TRP A 164 0.97 16.95 -10.09
C TRP A 164 -0.36 17.42 -9.52
N GLY A 165 -0.70 17.00 -8.29
CA GLY A 165 -1.88 17.43 -7.56
C GLY A 165 -1.96 18.96 -7.41
N SER A 166 -0.86 19.62 -7.00
CA SER A 166 -0.85 21.08 -6.80
C SER A 166 -0.99 21.89 -8.10
N ARG A 167 -0.74 21.27 -9.27
CA ARG A 167 -0.90 21.90 -10.58
C ARG A 167 -2.29 21.72 -11.18
N ILE A 168 -3.11 20.81 -10.64
CA ILE A 168 -4.47 20.58 -11.14
C ILE A 168 -5.35 21.76 -10.70
N LYS A 169 -5.73 22.60 -11.67
CA LYS A 169 -6.69 23.71 -11.48
C LYS A 169 -8.06 23.46 -12.11
N SER A 170 -8.20 22.37 -12.88
CA SER A 170 -9.44 22.07 -13.61
C SER A 170 -10.54 21.64 -12.63
N PRO A 171 -11.69 22.35 -12.59
CA PRO A 171 -12.78 22.00 -11.68
C PRO A 171 -13.38 20.63 -12.01
N THR A 172 -13.38 20.22 -13.27
CA THR A 172 -13.87 18.91 -13.70
C THR A 172 -13.00 17.79 -13.13
N THR A 173 -11.67 17.95 -13.21
CA THR A 173 -10.73 16.95 -12.68
C THR A 173 -10.87 16.82 -11.16
N ILE A 174 -10.96 17.95 -10.46
CA ILE A 174 -11.15 17.98 -9.00
C ILE A 174 -12.44 17.23 -8.62
N LYS A 175 -13.57 17.54 -9.27
CA LYS A 175 -14.84 16.85 -9.03
C LYS A 175 -14.77 15.34 -9.28
N THR A 176 -14.04 14.90 -10.30
CA THR A 176 -13.84 13.46 -10.57
C THR A 176 -13.08 12.78 -9.43
N PHE A 177 -12.01 13.40 -8.93
CA PHE A 177 -11.26 12.85 -7.80
C PHE A 177 -12.08 12.85 -6.51
N GLU A 178 -12.85 13.90 -6.23
CA GLU A 178 -13.78 13.96 -5.09
C GLU A 178 -14.84 12.85 -5.16
N PHE A 179 -15.31 12.51 -6.36
CA PHE A 179 -16.27 11.41 -6.57
C PHE A 179 -15.63 10.02 -6.40
N LEU A 180 -14.42 9.82 -6.93
CA LEU A 180 -13.74 8.51 -6.90
C LEU A 180 -13.12 8.19 -5.54
N SER A 181 -12.60 9.19 -4.82
CA SER A 181 -11.92 9.03 -3.54
C SER A 181 -12.66 8.14 -2.53
N PRO A 182 -13.96 8.33 -2.24
CA PRO A 182 -14.70 7.47 -1.31
C PRO A 182 -14.88 6.02 -1.79
N LEU A 183 -14.77 5.75 -3.09
CA LEU A 183 -14.95 4.41 -3.66
C LEU A 183 -13.68 3.56 -3.56
N VAL A 184 -12.50 4.17 -3.40
CA VAL A 184 -11.20 3.48 -3.45
C VAL A 184 -11.09 2.39 -2.39
N PHE A 185 -11.60 2.65 -1.17
CA PHE A 185 -11.59 1.64 -0.10
C PHE A 185 -12.45 0.43 -0.48
N GLY A 186 -13.66 0.65 -0.98
CA GLY A 186 -14.50 -0.42 -1.48
C GLY A 186 -13.84 -1.21 -2.62
N VAL A 187 -13.23 -0.51 -3.60
CA VAL A 187 -12.50 -1.15 -4.70
C VAL A 187 -11.38 -2.05 -4.17
N TYR A 188 -10.64 -1.59 -3.16
CA TYR A 188 -9.61 -2.39 -2.51
C TYR A 188 -10.17 -3.69 -1.88
N LEU A 189 -11.42 -3.71 -1.40
CA LEU A 189 -12.02 -4.93 -0.84
C LEU A 189 -12.48 -5.95 -1.91
N VAL A 190 -13.04 -5.49 -3.04
CA VAL A 190 -13.62 -6.39 -4.06
C VAL A 190 -12.68 -6.73 -5.22
N HIS A 191 -11.67 -5.92 -5.54
CA HIS A 191 -10.86 -6.13 -6.76
C HIS A 191 -10.25 -7.53 -6.81
N ASN A 192 -9.79 -8.07 -5.68
CA ASN A 192 -9.19 -9.40 -5.66
C ASN A 192 -10.22 -10.52 -5.89
N LEU A 193 -11.44 -10.36 -5.36
CA LEU A 193 -12.53 -11.29 -5.68
C LEU A 193 -12.82 -11.26 -7.18
N LEU A 194 -12.85 -10.08 -7.79
CA LEU A 194 -13.03 -9.95 -9.23
C LEU A 194 -11.89 -10.57 -10.03
N ILE A 195 -10.64 -10.41 -9.61
CA ILE A 195 -9.49 -11.06 -10.26
C ILE A 195 -9.69 -12.58 -10.31
N LEU A 196 -10.08 -13.20 -9.19
CA LEU A 196 -10.30 -14.65 -9.11
C LEU A 196 -11.36 -15.17 -10.11
N TYR A 197 -12.35 -14.36 -10.47
CA TYR A 197 -13.39 -14.74 -11.44
C TYR A 197 -13.08 -14.30 -12.87
N VAL A 198 -12.48 -13.12 -13.04
CA VAL A 198 -12.17 -12.54 -14.36
C VAL A 198 -10.96 -13.22 -14.98
N GLU A 199 -9.94 -13.59 -14.20
CA GLU A 199 -8.69 -14.15 -14.70
C GLU A 199 -8.86 -15.51 -15.42
N PRO A 200 -9.60 -16.49 -14.88
CA PRO A 200 -9.87 -17.74 -15.59
C PRO A 200 -10.69 -17.51 -16.86
N TRP A 201 -11.68 -16.61 -16.81
CA TRP A 201 -12.49 -16.29 -17.99
C TRP A 201 -11.64 -15.66 -19.09
N PHE A 202 -10.77 -14.70 -18.73
CA PHE A 202 -9.89 -14.01 -19.68
C PHE A 202 -8.88 -14.96 -20.32
N THR A 203 -8.29 -15.85 -19.54
CA THR A 203 -7.27 -16.79 -20.02
C THR A 203 -7.87 -17.81 -21.00
N ASN A 204 -9.15 -18.19 -20.82
CA ASN A 204 -9.82 -19.15 -21.68
C ASN A 204 -10.44 -18.53 -22.94
N HIS A 205 -10.82 -17.25 -22.93
CA HIS A 205 -11.59 -16.62 -24.02
C HIS A 205 -10.85 -15.53 -24.79
N VAL A 206 -9.72 -15.02 -24.28
CA VAL A 206 -8.98 -13.92 -24.90
C VAL A 206 -7.57 -14.38 -25.26
N ALA A 207 -7.28 -14.47 -26.56
CA ALA A 207 -5.98 -14.90 -27.09
C ALA A 207 -4.87 -13.83 -26.99
N ILE A 208 -5.06 -12.80 -26.17
CA ILE A 208 -4.08 -11.74 -25.94
C ILE A 208 -3.22 -12.16 -24.74
N HIS A 209 -1.89 -12.16 -24.93
CA HIS A 209 -0.91 -12.52 -23.91
C HIS A 209 0.07 -11.37 -23.64
N GLY A 210 0.88 -11.52 -22.60
CA GLY A 210 1.90 -10.53 -22.22
C GLY A 210 1.32 -9.24 -21.62
N LEU A 211 2.07 -8.15 -21.73
CA LEU A 211 1.75 -6.86 -21.08
C LEU A 211 0.39 -6.31 -21.50
N ALA A 212 0.03 -6.43 -22.77
CA ALA A 212 -1.27 -5.96 -23.28
C ALA A 212 -2.45 -6.67 -22.58
N ALA A 213 -2.33 -7.98 -22.35
CA ALA A 213 -3.32 -8.75 -21.61
C ALA A 213 -3.42 -8.27 -20.16
N THR A 214 -2.28 -8.04 -19.50
CA THR A 214 -2.23 -7.55 -18.12
C THR A 214 -2.90 -6.19 -17.97
N PHE A 215 -2.59 -5.23 -18.85
CA PHE A 215 -3.21 -3.91 -18.82
C PHE A 215 -4.71 -3.97 -19.12
N MET A 216 -5.12 -4.79 -20.10
CA MET A 216 -6.54 -4.96 -20.41
C MET A 216 -7.31 -5.55 -19.22
N ARG A 217 -6.77 -6.61 -18.59
CA ARG A 217 -7.35 -7.19 -17.36
C ARG A 217 -7.43 -6.17 -16.24
N TYR A 218 -6.37 -5.39 -16.02
CA TYR A 218 -6.35 -4.31 -15.03
C TYR A 218 -7.48 -3.31 -15.24
N ILE A 219 -7.65 -2.82 -16.48
CA ILE A 219 -8.72 -1.87 -16.82
C ILE A 219 -10.10 -2.48 -16.58
N VAL A 220 -10.32 -3.72 -17.02
CA VAL A 220 -11.59 -4.42 -16.85
C VAL A 220 -11.92 -4.59 -15.37
N VAL A 221 -10.98 -5.11 -14.57
CA VAL A 221 -11.17 -5.30 -13.13
C VAL A 221 -11.39 -3.97 -12.43
N ALA A 222 -10.65 -2.92 -12.78
CA ALA A 222 -10.80 -1.60 -12.18
C ALA A 222 -12.18 -1.01 -12.45
N ILE A 223 -12.65 -1.05 -13.71
CA ILE A 223 -13.98 -0.57 -14.09
C ILE A 223 -15.07 -1.37 -13.37
N LEU A 224 -14.99 -2.70 -13.40
CA LEU A 224 -15.97 -3.56 -12.72
C LEU A 224 -16.00 -3.29 -11.22
N SER A 225 -14.83 -3.12 -10.58
CA SER A 225 -14.73 -2.80 -9.16
C SER A 225 -15.41 -1.47 -8.85
N ILE A 226 -15.12 -0.43 -9.63
CA ILE A 226 -15.70 0.90 -9.44
C ILE A 226 -17.22 0.85 -9.64
N VAL A 227 -17.71 0.16 -10.68
CA VAL A 227 -19.15 0.03 -10.96
C VAL A 227 -19.87 -0.71 -9.83
N ILE A 228 -19.34 -1.86 -9.39
CA ILE A 228 -19.93 -2.64 -8.30
C ILE A 228 -20.00 -1.80 -7.03
N ILE A 229 -18.91 -1.13 -6.66
CA ILE A 229 -18.87 -0.34 -5.43
C ILE A 229 -19.72 0.92 -5.54
N TRP A 230 -19.80 1.53 -6.71
CA TRP A 230 -20.71 2.64 -6.96
C TRP A 230 -22.17 2.21 -6.78
N ILE A 231 -22.57 1.04 -7.29
CA ILE A 231 -23.92 0.48 -7.09
C ILE A 231 -24.16 0.17 -5.61
N LEU A 232 -23.21 -0.46 -4.92
CA LEU A 232 -23.32 -0.78 -3.50
C LEU A 232 -23.40 0.49 -2.62
N ASN A 233 -22.75 1.57 -3.03
CA ASN A 233 -22.81 2.88 -2.38
C ASN A 233 -24.22 3.53 -2.47
N LEU A 234 -25.07 3.08 -3.39
CA LEU A 234 -26.46 3.55 -3.48
C LEU A 234 -27.37 2.95 -2.38
N ILE A 235 -26.95 1.84 -1.74
CA ILE A 235 -27.74 1.17 -0.71
C ILE A 235 -27.47 1.81 0.67
N PRO A 236 -28.50 2.33 1.37
CA PRO A 236 -28.33 2.91 2.71
C PRO A 236 -27.88 1.85 3.72
N GLY A 237 -26.80 2.13 4.46
CA GLY A 237 -26.17 1.21 5.44
C GLY A 237 -24.83 0.64 4.97
N ILE A 238 -24.79 0.03 3.80
CA ILE A 238 -23.56 -0.49 3.17
C ILE A 238 -22.62 0.66 2.76
N ASN A 239 -23.19 1.80 2.36
CA ASN A 239 -22.48 3.03 2.07
C ASN A 239 -21.52 3.45 3.21
N TYR A 240 -21.97 3.39 4.47
CA TYR A 240 -21.15 3.79 5.62
C TYR A 240 -19.94 2.87 5.80
N LEU A 241 -20.12 1.56 5.61
CA LEU A 241 -19.05 0.57 5.73
C LEU A 241 -18.02 0.65 4.59
N LEU A 242 -18.47 0.97 3.37
CA LEU A 242 -17.60 0.96 2.17
C LEU A 242 -16.96 2.32 1.87
N THR A 243 -17.55 3.42 2.31
CA THR A 243 -17.06 4.76 1.96
C THR A 243 -16.79 5.65 3.17
N GLY A 244 -17.16 5.21 4.38
CA GLY A 244 -17.07 6.02 5.61
C GLY A 244 -18.04 7.21 5.64
N ASN A 245 -18.81 7.44 4.57
CA ASN A 245 -19.73 8.57 4.47
C ASN A 245 -21.17 8.12 4.68
N SER A 246 -21.87 8.79 5.60
CA SER A 246 -23.32 8.80 5.58
C SER A 246 -23.76 9.75 4.46
N ARG A 247 -24.23 9.23 3.32
CA ARG A 247 -25.09 10.04 2.45
C ARG A 247 -26.31 10.43 3.31
N LYS A 248 -26.29 11.62 3.91
CA LYS A 248 -27.51 12.26 4.39
C LYS A 248 -28.46 12.29 3.21
N LYS A 249 -29.57 11.57 3.31
CA LYS A 249 -30.73 11.73 2.43
C LYS A 249 -31.02 13.24 2.39
N LYS A 250 -30.81 13.86 1.23
CA LYS A 250 -31.54 15.07 0.88
C LYS A 250 -32.97 14.66 0.54
#